data_AF-A0A1I7KT50-F1
#
_entry.id   AF-A0A1I7KT50-F1
#
_cell.length_a   1.000
_cell.length_b   1.000
_cell.length_c   1.000
_cell.angle_alpha   90.00
_cell.angle_beta   90.00
_cell.angle_gamma   90.00
#
_symmetry.space_group_name_H-M   'P 1'
#
loop_
_entity.id
_entity.type
_entity.pdbx_description
1 polymer ?
#
loop_
_entity_poly.entity_id
_entity_poly.type
_entity_poly.pdbx_seq_one_letter_code
_entity_poly.pdbx_strand_id
1 'polypeptide(L)'
;MRLKGNLSQIKNSRDNQNVDVELYIDKIEYITNKKDGRYTQPFEFVDELDTPLVLTGDCLARVQDKHLEEGEFAYQVYDKVEGEYVLNPDKYLELTVAYDFDADLTILTAAYYTVTVSNEEFKDIKAERSKEKKQKKGKGRKGRS
;
A
#
# COMPACT_ATOMS: atom_id res chain seq x y z
N MET A 1 -10.83 0.40 -1.30
CA MET A 1 -9.93 -0.64 -1.83
C MET A 1 -10.68 -1.58 -2.74
N ARG A 2 -9.99 -2.24 -3.67
CA ARG A 2 -10.57 -3.27 -4.53
C ARG A 2 -9.50 -4.28 -4.97
N LEU A 3 -9.87 -5.55 -5.05
CA LEU A 3 -9.06 -6.60 -5.66
C LEU A 3 -9.71 -7.06 -6.97
N LYS A 4 -8.88 -7.30 -7.99
CA LYS A 4 -9.23 -7.99 -9.23
C LYS A 4 -8.24 -9.13 -9.45
N GLY A 5 -8.74 -10.30 -9.82
CA GLY A 5 -7.92 -11.51 -9.96
C GLY A 5 -7.77 -12.28 -8.64
N ASN A 6 -6.89 -13.29 -8.64
CA ASN A 6 -6.71 -14.21 -7.52
C ASN A 6 -5.33 -14.02 -6.87
N LEU A 7 -5.29 -13.62 -5.59
CA LEU A 7 -4.03 -13.40 -4.86
C LEU A 7 -3.23 -14.69 -4.60
N SER A 8 -3.90 -15.85 -4.54
CA SER A 8 -3.25 -17.15 -4.27
C SER A 8 -2.34 -17.63 -5.40
N GLN A 9 -2.47 -17.06 -6.59
CA GLN A 9 -1.60 -17.36 -7.73
C GLN A 9 -0.22 -16.69 -7.59
N ILE A 10 -0.13 -15.58 -6.85
CA ILE A 10 1.13 -14.88 -6.60
C ILE A 10 1.98 -15.74 -5.64
N LYS A 11 3.15 -16.18 -6.12
CA LYS A 11 4.09 -17.03 -5.39
C LYS A 11 5.19 -16.20 -4.73
N ASN A 12 6.16 -16.88 -4.14
CA ASN A 12 7.29 -16.28 -3.43
C ASN A 12 8.38 -15.69 -4.33
N SER A 13 8.11 -15.58 -5.62
CA SER A 13 8.95 -14.86 -6.58
C SER A 13 8.06 -14.06 -7.51
N ARG A 14 8.64 -12.98 -8.04
CA ARG A 14 8.01 -12.12 -9.03
C ARG A 14 7.73 -12.89 -10.32
N ASP A 15 6.56 -12.70 -10.92
CA ASP A 15 6.16 -13.35 -12.17
C ASP A 15 5.30 -12.41 -13.04
N ASN A 16 5.71 -12.23 -14.31
CA ASN A 16 4.99 -11.42 -15.30
C ASN A 16 3.56 -11.92 -15.56
N GLN A 17 3.31 -13.21 -15.37
CA GLN A 17 1.98 -13.80 -15.60
C GLN A 17 0.92 -13.26 -14.62
N ASN A 18 1.33 -12.65 -13.51
CA ASN A 18 0.43 -12.10 -12.51
C ASN A 18 -0.03 -10.67 -12.81
N VAL A 19 0.30 -10.11 -13.98
CA VAL A 19 -0.05 -8.73 -14.37
C VAL A 19 -1.55 -8.44 -14.31
N ASP A 20 -2.40 -9.46 -14.53
CA ASP A 20 -3.86 -9.33 -14.50
C ASP A 20 -4.45 -9.29 -13.08
N VAL A 21 -3.63 -9.55 -12.04
CA VAL A 21 -4.01 -9.28 -10.65
C VAL A 21 -3.79 -7.81 -10.39
N GLU A 22 -4.84 -7.09 -10.02
CA GLU A 22 -4.78 -5.67 -9.72
C GLU A 22 -5.33 -5.41 -8.32
N LEU A 23 -4.53 -4.75 -7.51
CA LEU A 23 -4.89 -4.27 -6.18
C LEU A 23 -4.99 -2.74 -6.21
N TYR A 24 -6.18 -2.24 -5.92
CA TYR A 24 -6.48 -0.82 -5.86
C TYR A 24 -6.43 -0.38 -4.40
N ILE A 25 -5.37 0.35 -4.07
CA ILE A 25 -5.02 0.83 -2.74
C ILE A 25 -5.41 2.30 -2.64
N ASP A 26 -6.30 2.60 -1.71
CA ASP A 26 -6.83 3.92 -1.41
C ASP A 26 -6.18 4.56 -0.19
N LYS A 27 -5.29 3.84 0.51
CA LYS A 27 -4.54 4.36 1.67
C LYS A 27 -3.09 3.93 1.61
N ILE A 28 -2.19 4.88 1.84
CA ILE A 28 -0.76 4.60 2.02
C ILE A 28 -0.38 4.97 3.45
N GLU A 29 0.31 4.06 4.13
CA GLU A 29 0.89 4.33 5.43
C GLU A 29 2.38 4.66 5.27
N TYR A 30 2.73 5.92 5.50
CA TYR A 30 4.13 6.33 5.52
C TYR A 30 4.67 6.17 6.93
N ILE A 31 5.80 5.47 7.07
CA ILE A 31 6.45 5.26 8.36
C ILE A 31 7.86 5.86 8.30
N THR A 32 8.23 6.59 9.35
CA THR A 32 9.62 6.98 9.58
C THR A 32 10.05 6.60 10.99
N ASN A 33 11.34 6.34 11.14
CA ASN A 33 11.97 6.11 12.43
C ASN A 33 12.71 7.37 12.87
N LYS A 34 12.24 7.97 13.97
CA LYS A 34 12.96 9.09 14.59
C LYS A 34 13.66 8.60 15.84
N LYS A 35 14.98 8.80 15.89
CA LYS A 35 15.76 8.60 17.10
C LYS A 35 15.55 9.78 18.05
N ASP A 36 14.95 9.53 19.21
CA ASP A 36 14.80 10.51 20.29
C ASP A 36 15.54 10.01 21.53
N GLY A 37 16.72 10.59 21.79
CA GLY A 37 17.62 10.12 22.85
C GLY A 37 18.05 8.65 22.65
N ARG A 38 17.62 7.76 23.56
CA ARG A 38 17.98 6.33 23.56
C ARG A 38 16.96 5.44 22.83
N TYR A 39 15.80 5.98 22.44
CA TYR A 39 14.70 5.21 21.86
C TYR A 39 14.41 5.65 20.43
N THR A 40 14.06 4.68 19.58
CA THR A 40 13.52 4.94 18.25
C THR A 40 12.01 4.72 18.33
N GLN A 41 11.22 5.77 18.12
CA GLN A 41 9.76 5.65 18.02
C GLN A 41 9.36 5.76 16.56
N PRO A 42 8.53 4.84 16.04
CA PRO A 42 7.95 4.97 14.71
C PRO A 42 6.93 6.12 14.72
N PHE A 43 6.98 6.94 13.66
CA PHE A 43 5.95 7.92 13.36
C PHE A 43 5.24 7.50 12.08
N GLU A 44 3.93 7.41 12.15
CA GLU A 44 3.08 7.05 11.01
C GLU A 44 2.32 8.28 10.47
N PHE A 45 2.09 8.28 9.17
CA PHE A 45 1.18 9.19 8.50
C PHE A 45 0.36 8.40 7.49
N VAL A 46 -0.94 8.25 7.77
CA VAL A 46 -1.88 7.62 6.85
C VAL A 46 -2.40 8.64 5.86
N ASP A 47 -2.13 8.39 4.58
CA ASP A 47 -2.58 9.20 3.46
C ASP A 47 -3.71 8.49 2.71
N GLU A 48 -4.92 9.02 2.85
CA GLU A 48 -6.07 8.58 2.05
C GLU A 48 -6.01 9.23 0.66
N LEU A 49 -5.89 8.41 -0.37
CA LEU A 49 -5.73 8.83 -1.75
C LEU A 49 -7.09 9.13 -2.39
N ASP A 50 -7.20 10.26 -3.08
CA ASP A 50 -8.39 10.56 -3.90
C ASP A 50 -8.50 9.67 -5.13
N THR A 51 -7.35 9.20 -5.64
CA THR A 51 -7.25 8.26 -6.76
C THR A 51 -6.44 7.06 -6.29
N PRO A 52 -7.00 5.83 -6.36
CA PRO A 52 -6.29 4.66 -5.87
C PRO A 52 -4.95 4.45 -6.59
N LEU A 53 -3.94 4.07 -5.81
CA LEU A 53 -2.72 3.45 -6.34
C LEU A 53 -3.08 2.05 -6.84
N VAL A 54 -2.64 1.71 -8.05
CA VAL A 54 -2.83 0.36 -8.60
C VAL A 54 -1.51 -0.39 -8.52
N LEU A 55 -1.48 -1.45 -7.73
CA LEU A 55 -0.39 -2.43 -7.76
C LEU A 55 -0.83 -3.65 -8.57
N THR A 56 0.00 -4.06 -9.51
CA THR A 56 -0.21 -5.26 -10.31
C THR A 56 0.56 -6.45 -9.71
N GLY A 57 0.06 -7.67 -9.89
CA GLY A 57 0.65 -8.86 -9.29
C GLY A 57 2.04 -9.21 -9.79
N ASP A 58 2.45 -8.71 -10.96
CA ASP A 58 3.82 -8.82 -11.49
C ASP A 58 4.84 -7.93 -10.77
N CYS A 59 4.37 -7.01 -9.92
CA CYS A 59 5.19 -6.22 -9.00
C CYS A 59 5.24 -6.82 -7.59
N LEU A 60 4.64 -7.99 -7.36
CA LEU A 60 4.51 -8.57 -6.03
C LEU A 60 5.22 -9.93 -5.96
N ALA A 61 5.84 -10.19 -4.81
CA ALA A 61 6.30 -11.53 -4.44
C ALA A 61 5.85 -11.85 -3.02
N ARG A 62 5.17 -12.97 -2.82
CA ARG A 62 4.61 -13.38 -1.54
C ARG A 62 5.71 -13.70 -0.54
N VAL A 63 5.63 -13.14 0.65
CA VAL A 63 6.53 -13.50 1.76
C VAL A 63 6.08 -14.83 2.35
N GLN A 64 7.03 -15.74 2.57
CA GLN A 64 6.80 -16.97 3.32
C GLN A 64 7.05 -16.71 4.80
N ASP A 65 6.07 -16.09 5.45
CA ASP A 65 6.09 -15.95 6.91
C ASP A 65 5.17 -17.01 7.54
N LYS A 66 5.71 -17.73 8.51
CA LYS A 66 5.01 -18.79 9.26
C LYS A 66 4.10 -18.24 10.36
N HIS A 67 4.21 -16.94 10.65
CA HIS A 67 3.43 -16.25 11.67
C HIS A 67 2.15 -15.62 11.12
N LEU A 68 1.96 -15.60 9.79
CA LEU A 68 0.72 -15.13 9.18
C LEU A 68 -0.41 -16.11 9.45
N GLU A 69 -1.55 -15.58 9.87
CA GLU A 69 -2.75 -16.36 10.09
C GLU A 69 -3.42 -16.77 8.76
N GLU A 70 -4.39 -17.68 8.84
CA GLU A 70 -5.19 -18.04 7.67
C GLU A 70 -5.94 -16.82 7.14
N GLY A 71 -5.84 -16.57 5.83
CA GLY A 71 -6.41 -15.36 5.22
C GLY A 71 -5.50 -14.15 5.25
N GLU A 72 -4.32 -14.23 5.87
CA GLU A 72 -3.31 -13.18 5.85
C GLU A 72 -2.22 -13.45 4.79
N PHE A 73 -1.87 -12.40 4.06
CA PHE A 73 -0.89 -12.46 2.98
C PHE A 73 0.04 -11.25 3.07
N ALA A 74 1.34 -11.50 3.13
CA ALA A 74 2.35 -10.48 3.02
C ALA A 74 3.06 -10.56 1.66
N TYR A 75 3.46 -9.40 1.14
CA TYR A 75 4.17 -9.28 -0.12
C TYR A 75 5.33 -8.28 -0.04
N GLN A 76 6.43 -8.67 -0.65
CA GLN A 76 7.47 -7.76 -1.11
C GLN A 76 7.00 -7.05 -2.38
N VAL A 77 7.37 -5.78 -2.52
CA VAL A 77 6.93 -4.93 -3.62
C VAL A 77 8.12 -4.52 -4.48
N TYR A 78 7.97 -4.69 -5.80
CA TYR A 78 8.95 -4.35 -6.80
C TYR A 78 8.53 -3.08 -7.52
N ASP A 79 9.47 -2.17 -7.71
CA ASP A 79 9.29 -0.99 -8.54
C ASP A 79 9.75 -1.28 -9.97
N LYS A 80 9.03 -0.72 -10.94
CA LYS A 80 9.41 -0.77 -12.34
C LYS A 80 10.25 0.46 -12.69
N VAL A 81 11.57 0.30 -12.69
CA VAL A 81 12.53 1.37 -12.97
C VAL A 81 13.19 1.07 -14.31
N GLU A 82 13.06 1.98 -15.28
CA GLU A 82 13.64 1.84 -16.62
C GLU A 82 13.28 0.53 -17.35
N GLY A 83 12.11 -0.05 -17.02
CA GLY A 83 11.63 -1.30 -17.62
C GLY A 83 12.05 -2.56 -16.86
N GLU A 84 12.91 -2.44 -15.85
CA GLU A 84 13.31 -3.53 -14.97
C GLU A 84 12.54 -3.51 -13.65
N TYR A 85 12.34 -4.71 -13.07
CA TYR A 85 11.69 -4.85 -11.76
C TYR A 85 12.76 -4.92 -10.68
N VAL A 86 12.76 -3.94 -9.79
CA VAL A 86 13.73 -3.81 -8.69
C VAL A 86 12.98 -3.96 -7.37
N LEU A 87 13.41 -4.89 -6.52
CA LEU A 87 12.84 -5.06 -5.19
C LEU A 87 13.01 -3.75 -4.40
N ASN A 88 11.92 -3.20 -3.89
CA ASN A 88 11.96 -2.04 -3.02
C ASN A 88 11.87 -2.50 -1.54
N PRO A 89 12.97 -2.46 -0.78
CA PRO A 89 12.97 -2.91 0.62
C PRO A 89 12.16 -2.00 1.55
N ASP A 90 11.85 -0.77 1.11
CA ASP A 90 11.10 0.21 1.89
C ASP A 90 9.59 0.09 1.69
N LYS A 91 9.15 -0.74 0.73
CA LYS A 91 7.73 -0.97 0.43
C LYS A 91 7.30 -2.36 0.85
N TYR A 92 6.17 -2.43 1.53
CA TYR A 92 5.63 -3.67 2.01
C TYR A 92 4.11 -3.65 1.96
N LEU A 93 3.51 -4.81 1.71
CA LEU A 93 2.07 -4.96 1.53
C LEU A 93 1.57 -6.14 2.33
N GLU A 94 0.60 -5.89 3.21
CA GLU A 94 -0.15 -6.93 3.92
C GLU A 94 -1.62 -6.86 3.53
N LEU A 95 -2.19 -8.03 3.25
CA LEU A 95 -3.58 -8.19 2.86
C LEU A 95 -4.23 -9.18 3.80
N THR A 96 -5.44 -8.85 4.23
CA THR A 96 -6.34 -9.80 4.89
C THR A 96 -7.50 -10.06 3.94
N VAL A 97 -7.81 -11.34 3.75
CA VAL A 97 -8.96 -11.77 2.98
C VAL A 97 -9.83 -12.69 3.81
N ALA A 98 -11.14 -12.60 3.59
CA ALA A 98 -12.11 -13.56 4.08
C ALA A 98 -12.65 -14.37 2.90
N TYR A 99 -13.00 -15.62 3.14
CA TYR A 99 -13.68 -16.44 2.15
C TYR A 99 -15.16 -16.56 2.52
N ASP A 100 -16.03 -16.18 1.58
CA ASP A 100 -17.47 -16.36 1.66
C ASP A 100 -17.83 -17.71 1.02
N PHE A 101 -18.17 -18.69 1.87
CA PHE A 101 -18.51 -20.05 1.44
C PHE A 101 -19.83 -20.13 0.68
N ASP A 102 -20.79 -19.26 0.97
CA ASP A 102 -22.10 -19.26 0.33
C ASP A 102 -22.01 -18.69 -1.09
N ALA A 103 -21.16 -17.67 -1.27
CA ALA A 103 -20.92 -17.04 -2.57
C ALA A 103 -19.77 -17.66 -3.37
N ASP A 104 -18.94 -18.51 -2.76
CA ASP A 104 -17.67 -19.02 -3.31
C ASP A 104 -16.75 -17.86 -3.75
N LEU A 105 -16.60 -16.85 -2.88
CA LEU A 105 -15.84 -15.62 -3.19
C LEU A 105 -14.77 -15.32 -2.15
N THR A 106 -13.58 -14.93 -2.63
CA THR A 106 -12.56 -14.30 -1.79
C THR A 106 -12.82 -12.80 -1.71
N ILE A 107 -13.02 -12.29 -0.50
CA ILE A 107 -13.29 -10.89 -0.21
C ILE A 107 -12.06 -10.28 0.43
N LEU A 108 -11.51 -9.22 -0.17
CA LEU A 108 -10.46 -8.42 0.45
C LEU A 108 -11.06 -7.59 1.60
N THR A 109 -10.63 -7.86 2.83
CA THR A 109 -11.16 -7.20 4.03
C THR A 109 -10.25 -6.08 4.53
N ALA A 110 -8.94 -6.23 4.40
CA ALA A 110 -7.96 -5.20 4.75
C ALA A 110 -6.74 -5.23 3.81
N ALA A 111 -6.13 -4.07 3.62
CA ALA A 111 -4.88 -3.90 2.89
C ALA A 111 -4.08 -2.79 3.56
N TYR A 112 -2.88 -3.13 4.01
CA TYR A 112 -1.92 -2.23 4.61
C TYR A 112 -0.75 -2.12 3.65
N TYR A 113 -0.66 -0.98 2.97
CA TYR A 113 0.46 -0.68 2.10
C TYR A 113 1.34 0.36 2.77
N THR A 114 2.50 -0.12 3.20
CA THR A 114 3.41 0.62 4.03
C THR A 114 4.63 1.04 3.22
N VAL A 115 5.01 2.30 3.37
CA VAL A 115 6.21 2.87 2.74
C VAL A 115 7.07 3.47 3.84
N THR A 116 8.24 2.88 4.06
CA THR A 116 9.26 3.44 4.95
C THR A 116 9.95 4.58 4.22
N VAL A 117 10.06 5.73 4.89
CA VAL A 117 10.66 6.94 4.32
C VAL A 117 11.60 7.59 5.32
N SER A 118 12.48 8.45 4.82
CA SER A 118 13.33 9.26 5.69
C SER A 118 12.52 10.32 6.47
N ASN A 119 13.11 10.86 7.53
CA ASN A 119 12.47 11.92 8.32
C ASN A 119 12.24 13.23 7.53
N GLU A 120 13.03 13.48 6.48
CA GLU A 120 12.87 14.65 5.62
C GLU A 120 11.69 14.42 4.67
N GLU A 121 11.69 13.31 3.93
CA GLU A 121 10.60 12.92 3.04
C GLU A 121 9.26 12.83 3.78
N PHE A 122 9.24 12.28 4.99
CA PHE A 122 8.03 12.21 5.81
C PHE A 122 7.43 13.59 6.08
N LYS A 123 8.27 14.58 6.39
CA LYS A 123 7.80 15.96 6.63
C LYS A 123 7.28 16.59 5.35
N ASP A 124 7.95 16.36 4.24
CA ASP A 124 7.58 16.92 2.93
C ASP A 124 6.25 16.35 2.45
N ILE A 125 6.08 15.01 2.46
CA ILE A 125 4.82 14.34 2.14
C ILE A 125 3.67 14.90 2.98
N LYS A 126 3.86 14.96 4.30
CA LYS A 126 2.83 15.46 5.22
C LYS A 126 2.48 16.92 4.94
N ALA A 127 3.47 17.75 4.62
CA ALA A 127 3.25 19.15 4.29
C ALA A 127 2.52 19.33 2.96
N GLU A 128 2.89 18.57 1.93
CA GLU A 128 2.25 18.57 0.61
C GLU A 128 0.79 18.14 0.69
N ARG A 129 0.49 17.00 1.32
CA ARG A 129 -0.88 16.53 1.50
C ARG A 129 -1.75 17.50 2.29
N SER A 130 -1.18 18.16 3.29
CA SER A 130 -1.87 19.19 4.05
C SER A 130 -2.22 20.42 3.18
N LYS A 131 -1.32 20.81 2.26
CA LYS A 131 -1.57 21.91 1.31
C LYS A 131 -2.66 21.52 0.30
N GLU A 132 -2.60 20.32 -0.27
CA GLU A 132 -3.60 19.82 -1.22
C GLU A 132 -5.01 19.79 -0.61
N LYS A 133 -5.14 19.26 0.62
CA LYS A 133 -6.41 19.23 1.36
C LYS A 133 -6.97 20.63 1.61
N LYS A 134 -6.11 21.62 1.91
CA LYS A 134 -6.51 23.03 2.08
C LYS A 134 -6.97 23.67 0.76
N GLN A 135 -6.25 23.44 -0.33
CA GLN A 135 -6.61 23.98 -1.65
C GLN A 135 -7.97 23.44 -2.14
N LYS A 136 -8.26 22.16 -1.92
CA LYS A 136 -9.56 21.55 -2.23
C LYS A 136 -10.70 22.17 -1.43
N LYS A 137 -10.51 22.39 -0.12
CA LYS A 137 -11.51 23.07 0.73
C LYS A 137 -11.73 24.54 0.34
N GLY A 138 -10.71 25.22 -0.16
CA GLY A 138 -10.80 26.62 -0.62
C GLY A 138 -11.58 26.80 -1.94
N LYS A 139 -11.49 25.84 -2.88
CA LYS A 139 -12.22 25.89 -4.16
C LYS A 139 -13.74 25.74 -4.01
N GLY A 140 -14.21 25.02 -2.99
CA GLY A 140 -15.66 24.85 -2.72
C GLY A 140 -16.38 26.09 -2.17
N ARG A 141 -15.65 27.14 -1.77
CA ARG A 141 -16.23 28.34 -1.14
C ARG A 141 -16.55 29.50 -2.10
N LYS A 142 -16.19 29.38 -3.39
CA LYS A 142 -16.32 30.47 -4.38
C LYS A 142 -17.60 30.46 -5.23
N GLY A 143 -18.55 29.55 -4.96
CA GLY A 143 -19.80 29.39 -5.73
C GLY A 143 -21.09 29.68 -4.96
N ARG A 144 -21.02 30.26 -3.76
CA ARG A 144 -22.19 30.76 -3.00
C ARG A 144 -21.96 32.23 -2.65
N SER A 145 -22.22 33.10 -3.61
CA SER A 145 -22.48 34.53 -3.43
C SER A 145 -23.49 34.96 -4.46
#